data_AF-A0A968NN69-F1
#
_entry.id   AF-A0A968NN69-F1
#
_cell.length_a   1.000
_cell.length_b   1.000
_cell.length_c   1.000
_cell.angle_alpha   90.00
_cell.angle_beta   90.00
_cell.angle_gamma   90.00
#
_symmetry.space_group_name_H-M   'P 1'
#
loop_
_entity.id
_entity.type
_entity.pdbx_description
1 polymer ?
#
loop_
_entity_poly.entity_id
_entity_poly.type
_entity_poly.pdbx_seq_one_letter_code
_entity_poly.pdbx_strand_id
1 'polypeptide(L)'
;MVHQFYRFTAGSQPGRDIIVNTTESVELIGESADGNYASSIFTESQGAGSSGNLTVNTLILTATGGAYVSTFISSSGNGGQLTVTAPQAIELSDEEIYQSGLYTGSSPSVLVQQEI
;
A
#
# COMPACT_ATOMS: atom_id res chain seq x y z
N MET A 1 -9.25 14.80 -4.47
CA MET A 1 -7.81 15.12 -4.50
C MET A 1 -7.08 13.79 -4.35
N VAL A 2 -6.15 13.47 -5.23
CA VAL A 2 -5.44 12.18 -5.23
C VAL A 2 -4.17 12.31 -4.40
N HIS A 3 -3.93 11.40 -3.46
CA HIS A 3 -2.73 11.39 -2.62
C HIS A 3 -1.86 10.18 -2.96
N GLN A 4 -0.58 10.42 -3.29
CA GLN A 4 0.38 9.37 -3.59
C GLN A 4 1.58 9.44 -2.66
N PHE A 5 1.88 8.33 -1.99
CA PHE A 5 3.10 8.17 -1.21
C PHE A 5 3.83 6.92 -1.70
N TYR A 6 4.96 7.09 -2.39
CA TYR A 6 5.70 5.95 -2.93
C TYR A 6 7.22 6.05 -2.80
N ARG A 7 7.85 4.87 -2.85
CA ARG A 7 9.30 4.68 -2.88
C ARG A 7 9.67 3.73 -4.01
N PHE A 8 10.63 4.16 -4.83
CA PHE A 8 11.10 3.45 -6.01
C PHE A 8 12.55 2.99 -5.85
N THR A 9 12.83 1.75 -6.27
CA THR A 9 14.20 1.19 -6.28
C THR A 9 14.55 0.64 -7.65
N ALA A 10 15.53 1.24 -8.33
CA ALA A 10 16.06 0.81 -9.63
C ALA A 10 17.39 0.03 -9.55
N GLY A 11 17.92 -0.20 -8.34
CA GLY A 11 19.24 -0.79 -8.14
C GLY A 11 19.21 -2.24 -7.64
N SER A 12 20.39 -2.83 -7.47
CA SER A 12 20.57 -4.12 -6.78
C SER A 12 20.46 -4.02 -5.26
N GLN A 13 20.38 -2.81 -4.72
CA GLN A 13 20.25 -2.56 -3.28
C GLN A 13 18.80 -2.77 -2.85
N PRO A 14 18.53 -3.29 -1.64
CA PRO A 14 17.17 -3.37 -1.12
C PRO A 14 16.48 -2.00 -1.07
N GLY A 15 15.19 -2.00 -1.40
CA GLY A 15 14.32 -0.85 -1.25
C GLY A 15 14.13 -0.46 0.22
N ARG A 16 13.80 0.81 0.44
CA ARG A 16 13.55 1.32 1.79
C ARG A 16 12.12 1.08 2.21
N ASP A 17 11.94 0.87 3.51
CA ASP A 17 10.62 0.71 4.10
C ASP A 17 9.82 2.03 4.09
N ILE A 18 8.50 1.90 3.97
CA ILE A 18 7.53 2.96 4.23
C ILE A 18 6.87 2.67 5.58
N ILE A 19 6.90 3.65 6.46
CA ILE A 19 6.23 3.58 7.76
C ILE A 19 5.29 4.77 7.87
N VAL A 20 3.99 4.48 7.98
CA VAL A 20 2.93 5.48 8.20
C VAL A 20 2.42 5.29 9.63
N ASN A 21 2.58 6.32 10.47
CA ASN A 21 2.03 6.34 11.82
C ASN A 21 1.10 7.54 11.95
N THR A 22 -0.16 7.26 12.29
CA THR A 22 -1.18 8.28 12.54
C THR A 22 -1.95 7.89 13.79
N THR A 23 -2.48 8.87 14.51
CA THR A 23 -3.27 8.64 15.73
C THR A 23 -4.77 8.60 15.48
N GLU A 24 -5.21 8.96 14.27
CA GLU A 24 -6.63 9.09 13.92
C GLU A 24 -6.94 8.22 12.71
N SER A 25 -6.71 8.73 11.49
CA SER A 25 -7.03 7.99 10.27
C SER A 25 -5.96 8.10 9.19
N VAL A 26 -5.97 7.12 8.30
CA VAL A 26 -5.35 7.17 6.98
C VAL A 26 -6.47 7.02 5.95
N GLU A 27 -6.60 8.01 5.07
CA GLU A 27 -7.63 8.04 4.02
C GLU A 27 -6.96 8.09 2.64
N LEU A 28 -7.24 7.07 1.83
CA LEU A 28 -6.85 6.99 0.42
C LEU A 28 -8.14 6.99 -0.40
N ILE A 29 -8.42 8.09 -1.08
CA ILE A 29 -9.71 8.30 -1.73
C ILE A 29 -9.51 8.62 -3.21
N GLY A 30 -10.16 7.83 -4.04
CA GLY A 30 -10.34 8.08 -5.47
C GLY A 30 -9.09 7.93 -6.33
N GLU A 31 -9.29 8.25 -7.59
CA GLU A 31 -8.30 8.21 -8.65
C GLU A 31 -8.31 9.51 -9.46
N SER A 32 -7.34 9.67 -10.37
CA SER A 32 -7.31 10.75 -11.33
C SER A 32 -8.45 10.60 -12.34
N ALA A 33 -8.93 11.73 -12.88
CA ALA A 33 -10.07 11.74 -13.80
C ALA A 33 -9.87 10.91 -15.10
N ASP A 34 -8.62 10.57 -15.42
CA ASP A 34 -8.24 9.71 -16.54
C ASP A 34 -8.03 8.24 -16.15
N GLY A 35 -8.27 7.87 -14.89
CA GLY A 35 -8.14 6.50 -14.35
C GLY A 35 -6.70 5.97 -14.29
N ASN A 36 -5.70 6.83 -14.52
CA ASN A 36 -4.29 6.41 -14.59
C ASN A 36 -3.58 6.42 -13.23
N TYR A 37 -4.14 7.11 -12.23
CA TYR A 37 -3.49 7.33 -10.95
C TYR A 37 -4.48 7.19 -9.80
N ALA A 38 -4.43 6.07 -9.09
CA ALA A 38 -5.15 5.90 -7.84
C ALA A 38 -4.41 6.52 -6.65
N SER A 39 -5.17 6.96 -5.64
CA SER A 39 -4.61 7.27 -4.32
C SER A 39 -3.96 6.01 -3.75
N SER A 40 -2.69 6.09 -3.39
CA SER A 40 -1.96 4.89 -2.97
C SER A 40 -0.77 5.13 -2.06
N ILE A 41 -0.47 4.10 -1.27
CA ILE A 41 0.80 3.96 -0.55
C ILE A 41 1.48 2.70 -1.07
N PHE A 42 2.65 2.82 -1.70
CA PHE A 42 3.31 1.63 -2.20
C PHE A 42 4.83 1.64 -2.17
N THR A 43 5.41 0.45 -1.99
CA THR A 43 6.83 0.19 -2.26
C THR A 43 6.97 -0.57 -3.57
N GLU A 44 7.95 -0.22 -4.39
CA GLU A 44 8.21 -0.92 -5.64
C GLU A 44 9.71 -1.22 -5.81
N SER A 45 10.03 -2.46 -6.22
CA SER A 45 11.34 -2.80 -6.76
C SER A 45 11.28 -3.18 -8.23
N GLN A 46 12.03 -2.44 -9.05
CA GLN A 46 12.17 -2.71 -10.48
C GLN A 46 13.54 -3.30 -10.86
N GLY A 47 14.40 -3.57 -9.87
CA GLY A 47 15.72 -4.19 -10.03
C GLY A 47 15.93 -5.41 -9.14
N ALA A 48 17.09 -6.06 -9.23
CA ALA A 48 17.35 -7.31 -8.49
C ALA A 48 17.31 -7.19 -6.95
N GLY A 49 17.21 -5.98 -6.38
CA GLY A 49 17.00 -5.76 -4.95
C GLY A 49 15.56 -6.09 -4.50
N SER A 50 15.39 -6.47 -3.23
CA SER A 50 14.06 -6.67 -2.65
C SER A 50 13.27 -5.36 -2.56
N SER A 51 11.94 -5.43 -2.69
CA SER A 51 11.06 -4.30 -2.36
C SER A 51 11.07 -4.04 -0.84
N GLY A 52 10.91 -2.78 -0.45
CA GLY A 52 10.84 -2.40 0.97
C GLY A 52 9.54 -2.87 1.61
N ASN A 53 9.54 -3.01 2.94
CA ASN A 53 8.33 -3.31 3.70
C ASN A 53 7.45 -2.07 3.84
N LEU A 54 6.16 -2.29 4.07
CA LEU A 54 5.18 -1.23 4.26
C LEU A 54 4.43 -1.50 5.57
N THR A 55 4.55 -0.57 6.51
CA THR A 55 3.82 -0.61 7.78
C THR A 55 2.86 0.58 7.86
N VAL A 56 1.58 0.32 8.08
CA VAL A 56 0.56 1.33 8.39
C VAL A 56 0.04 1.11 9.80
N ASN A 57 0.22 2.10 10.67
CA ASN A 57 -0.38 2.15 11.99
C ASN A 57 -1.32 3.37 12.06
N THR A 58 -2.58 3.11 12.30
CA THR A 58 -3.65 4.12 12.40
C THR A 58 -4.76 3.60 13.32
N LEU A 59 -5.76 4.41 13.68
CA LEU A 59 -6.99 3.84 14.27
C LEU A 59 -7.92 3.34 13.16
N ILE A 60 -8.09 4.14 12.12
CA ILE A 60 -8.96 3.85 10.97
C ILE A 60 -8.17 3.93 9.67
N LEU A 61 -8.19 2.87 8.86
CA LEU A 61 -7.73 2.91 7.48
C LEU A 61 -8.94 2.88 6.54
N THR A 62 -9.08 3.87 5.68
CA THR A 62 -10.12 3.94 4.65
C THR A 62 -9.47 4.01 3.27
N ALA A 63 -9.80 3.07 2.38
CA ALA A 63 -9.40 3.08 0.98
C ALA A 63 -10.63 2.90 0.07
N THR A 64 -10.94 3.94 -0.72
CA THR A 64 -12.14 3.99 -1.54
C THR A 64 -11.87 4.52 -2.94
N GLY A 65 -12.73 4.19 -3.91
CA GLY A 65 -12.63 4.71 -5.28
C GLY A 65 -11.38 4.23 -6.01
N GLY A 66 -11.04 2.94 -5.89
CA GLY A 66 -9.88 2.32 -6.55
C GLY A 66 -8.54 2.51 -5.83
N ALA A 67 -8.56 3.07 -4.63
CA ALA A 67 -7.36 3.35 -3.85
C ALA A 67 -6.73 2.11 -3.21
N TYR A 68 -5.41 2.07 -3.10
CA TYR A 68 -4.72 0.86 -2.62
C TYR A 68 -3.45 1.11 -1.80
N VAL A 69 -3.11 0.12 -0.97
CA VAL A 69 -1.80 0.03 -0.30
C VAL A 69 -1.10 -1.22 -0.82
N SER A 70 0.14 -1.09 -1.30
CA SER A 70 0.81 -2.26 -1.88
C SER A 70 2.32 -2.36 -1.73
N THR A 71 2.83 -3.60 -1.77
CA THR A 71 4.25 -3.87 -2.01
C THR A 71 4.39 -4.55 -3.37
N PHE A 72 4.83 -3.81 -4.39
CA PHE A 72 4.95 -4.29 -5.77
C PHE A 72 6.39 -4.66 -6.13
N ILE A 73 6.54 -5.55 -7.12
CA ILE A 73 7.83 -5.95 -7.70
C ILE A 73 7.60 -6.15 -9.19
N SER A 74 8.45 -5.55 -10.04
CA SER A 74 8.43 -5.77 -11.49
C SER A 74 9.62 -6.60 -11.99
N SER A 75 10.43 -7.14 -11.07
CA SER A 75 11.71 -7.82 -11.36
C SER A 75 11.93 -9.06 -10.46
N SER A 76 13.09 -9.72 -10.57
CA SER A 76 13.42 -10.96 -9.84
C SER A 76 13.72 -10.79 -8.34
N GLY A 77 13.53 -9.60 -7.77
CA GLY A 77 13.69 -9.35 -6.33
C GLY A 77 12.55 -9.95 -5.49
N ASN A 78 12.71 -9.98 -4.16
CA ASN A 78 11.64 -10.44 -3.25
C ASN A 78 10.67 -9.29 -2.89
N GLY A 79 9.42 -9.64 -2.61
CA GLY A 79 8.40 -8.68 -2.17
C GLY A 79 8.60 -8.28 -0.72
N GLY A 80 8.33 -7.01 -0.41
CA GLY A 80 8.28 -6.55 0.97
C GLY A 80 7.00 -7.00 1.67
N GLN A 81 7.04 -7.09 2.99
CA GLN A 81 5.87 -7.38 3.82
C GLN A 81 4.97 -6.15 3.94
N LEU A 82 3.65 -6.36 3.93
CA LEU A 82 2.65 -5.34 4.25
C LEU A 82 2.03 -5.65 5.61
N THR A 83 2.22 -4.75 6.57
CA THR A 83 1.63 -4.82 7.90
C THR A 83 0.68 -3.65 8.08
N VAL A 84 -0.58 -3.94 8.41
CA VAL A 84 -1.60 -2.92 8.69
C VAL A 84 -2.18 -3.18 10.08
N THR A 85 -2.03 -2.18 10.95
CA THR A 85 -2.62 -2.14 12.29
C THR A 85 -3.64 -1.01 12.31
N ALA A 86 -4.91 -1.38 12.44
CA ALA A 86 -6.03 -0.45 12.52
C ALA A 86 -7.08 -1.05 13.47
N PRO A 87 -6.95 -0.82 14.78
CA PRO A 87 -7.78 -1.49 15.78
C PRO A 87 -9.24 -1.05 15.73
N GLN A 88 -9.55 0.13 15.16
CA GLN A 88 -10.93 0.59 15.07
C GLN A 88 -11.61 0.11 13.78
N ALA A 89 -11.03 0.37 12.61
CA ALA A 89 -11.65 -0.03 11.35
C ALA A 89 -10.65 -0.12 10.18
N ILE A 90 -10.94 -1.05 9.27
CA ILE A 90 -10.38 -1.07 7.91
C ILE A 90 -11.55 -1.10 6.94
N GLU A 91 -11.69 -0.03 6.18
CA GLU A 91 -12.79 0.18 5.25
C GLU A 91 -12.24 0.19 3.82
N LEU A 92 -12.57 -0.85 3.05
CA LEU A 92 -12.20 -0.98 1.66
C LEU A 92 -13.48 -1.00 0.82
N SER A 93 -13.65 -0.04 -0.08
CA SER A 93 -14.83 0.02 -0.96
C SER A 93 -14.46 0.27 -2.41
N ASP A 94 -15.06 -0.50 -3.31
CA ASP A 94 -14.82 -0.43 -4.75
C ASP A 94 -15.77 0.59 -5.42
N GLU A 95 -15.32 1.16 -6.55
CA GLU A 95 -16.18 1.89 -7.48
C GLU A 95 -15.99 1.34 -8.91
N GLU A 96 -17.12 0.96 -9.54
CA GLU A 96 -17.28 0.40 -10.89
C GLU A 96 -16.37 -0.77 -11.31
N ILE A 97 -15.08 -0.52 -11.55
CA ILE A 97 -14.11 -1.48 -12.13
C ILE A 97 -12.73 -1.45 -11.43
N TYR A 98 -12.54 -0.53 -10.47
CA TYR A 98 -11.28 -0.40 -9.73
C TYR A 98 -11.44 -0.99 -8.34
N GLN A 99 -10.64 -2.01 -8.05
CA GLN A 99 -10.64 -2.66 -6.74
C GLN A 99 -9.76 -1.87 -5.77
N SER A 100 -10.35 -1.46 -4.64
CA SER A 100 -9.60 -0.94 -3.51
C SER A 100 -9.01 -2.10 -2.71
N GLY A 101 -7.79 -1.97 -2.18
CA GLY A 101 -7.21 -3.12 -1.49
C GLY A 101 -5.83 -2.98 -0.88
N LEU A 102 -5.46 -4.03 -0.15
CA LEU A 102 -4.13 -4.27 0.39
C LEU A 102 -3.47 -5.37 -0.45
N TYR A 103 -2.44 -5.02 -1.21
CA TYR A 103 -1.80 -5.93 -2.16
C TYR A 103 -0.34 -6.15 -1.83
N THR A 104 0.16 -7.32 -2.19
CA THR A 104 1.54 -7.67 -1.95
C THR A 104 2.07 -8.53 -3.12
N GLY A 105 3.35 -8.40 -3.44
CA GLY A 105 4.03 -9.07 -4.57
C GLY A 105 4.25 -10.58 -4.36
N SER A 106 5.29 -11.17 -4.96
CA SER A 106 5.60 -12.61 -4.82
C SER A 106 6.26 -12.93 -3.47
N SER A 107 5.64 -13.84 -2.70
CA SER A 107 6.00 -14.30 -1.33
C SER A 107 5.89 -13.38 -0.08
N PRO A 108 4.91 -12.47 0.04
CA PRO A 108 4.61 -11.66 1.22
C PRO A 108 3.32 -12.05 1.94
N SER A 109 3.28 -11.77 3.25
CA SER A 109 2.09 -11.89 4.11
C SER A 109 1.45 -10.52 4.31
N VAL A 110 0.13 -10.42 4.14
CA VAL A 110 -0.63 -9.28 4.69
C VAL A 110 -0.96 -9.64 6.14
N LEU A 111 -0.39 -8.90 7.09
CA LEU A 111 -0.79 -9.01 8.49
C LEU A 111 -1.77 -7.87 8.78
N VAL A 112 -3.05 -8.21 8.90
CA VAL A 112 -4.09 -7.29 9.36
C VAL A 112 -4.35 -7.57 10.83
N GLN A 113 -4.15 -6.57 11.68
CA GLN A 113 -4.54 -6.62 13.09
C GLN A 113 -5.69 -5.64 13.33
N GLN A 114 -6.87 -6.20 13.59
CA GLN A 114 -8.03 -5.50 14.14
C GLN A 114 -8.23 -6.04 15.56
N GLU A 115 -8.36 -5.16 16.55
CA GLU A 115 -8.80 -5.60 17.88
C GLU A 115 -10.34 -5.71 17.84
N ILE A 116 -10.87 -6.88 18.21
CA ILE A 116 -12.31 -7.14 18.34
C ILE A 116 -12.76 -6.76 19.75
#